data_AF-R7RP31-F1
#
_entry.id   AF-R7RP31-F1
#
_cell.length_a   1.000
_cell.length_b   1.000
_cell.length_c   1.000
_cell.angle_alpha   90.00
_cell.angle_beta   90.00
_cell.angle_gamma   90.00
#
_symmetry.space_group_name_H-M   'P 1'
#
loop_
_entity.id
_entity.type
_entity.pdbx_description
1 polymer ?
#
loop_
_entity_poly.entity_id
_entity_poly.type
_entity_poly.pdbx_seq_one_letter_code
_entity_poly.pdbx_strand_id
1 'polypeptide(L)' 'MLTMVLQQIGVPVEGIALIIPIDRILDMCRTVVNVTGDAVGTTIVANSEKELDITTYNTLNV' A
#
# COMPACT_ATOMS: atom_id res chain seq x y z
N MET A 1 9.06 7.24 9.08
CA MET A 1 7.67 7.37 9.62
C MET A 1 7.43 6.52 10.85
N LEU A 2 7.69 5.20 10.82
CA LEU A 2 7.44 4.31 11.96
C LEU A 2 8.09 4.79 13.28
N THR A 3 9.38 5.13 13.25
CA THR A 3 10.12 5.59 14.44
C THR A 3 9.58 6.88 15.04
N MET A 4 9.19 7.83 14.19
CA MET A 4 8.59 9.10 14.60
C MET A 4 7.25 8.90 15.32
N VAL A 5 6.37 8.04 14.78
CA VAL A 5 5.06 7.78 15.40
C VAL A 5 5.22 7.06 16.73
N LEU A 6 6.14 6.09 16.82
CA LEU A 6 6.41 5.37 18.07
C LEU A 6 6.95 6.30 19.17
N GLN A 7 7.82 7.25 18.82
CA GLN A 7 8.29 8.27 19.76
C GLN A 7 7.16 9.20 20.22
N GLN A 8 6.23 9.57 19.34
CA GLN A 8 5.08 10.43 19.69
C GLN A 8 4.13 9.78 20.70
N ILE A 9 4.01 8.44 20.68
CA ILE A 9 3.18 7.69 21.65
C ILE A 9 3.96 7.22 22.89
N GLY A 10 5.21 7.70 23.08
CA GLY A 10 6.03 7.42 24.26
C GLY A 10 6.73 6.06 24.26
N VAL A 11 6.85 5.39 23.11
CA VAL A 11 7.58 4.12 23.02
C VAL A 11 9.10 4.39 22.95
N PRO A 12 9.91 3.75 23.83
CA PRO A 12 11.36 3.90 23.84
C PRO A 12 12.00 3.34 22.56
N VAL A 13 13.09 3.98 22.12
CA VAL A 13 13.79 3.66 20.85
C VAL A 13 14.35 2.23 20.86
N GLU A 14 14.68 1.73 22.04
CA GLU A 14 15.16 0.36 22.27
C GLU A 14 14.13 -0.70 21.84
N GLY A 15 12.83 -0.41 21.96
CA GLY A 15 11.76 -1.30 21.49
C GLY A 15 11.65 -1.38 19.96
N ILE A 16 12.16 -0.37 19.25
CA ILE A 16 12.18 -0.32 17.78
C ILE A 16 13.18 -1.33 17.21
N ALA A 17 14.30 -1.56 17.92
CA ALA A 17 15.35 -2.49 17.48
C ALA A 17 14.84 -3.92 17.25
N LEU A 18 13.78 -4.33 17.95
CA LEU A 18 13.13 -5.63 17.79
C LEU A 18 12.40 -5.80 16.45
N ILE A 19 11.99 -4.69 15.83
CA ILE A 19 11.17 -4.68 14.60
C ILE A 19 12.04 -4.46 13.35
N ILE A 20 13.25 -3.91 13.51
CA ILE A 20 14.21 -3.67 12.40
C ILE A 20 14.44 -4.90 11.51
N PRO A 21 14.60 -6.14 12.02
CA PRO A 21 14.86 -7.30 11.18
C PRO A 21 13.71 -7.62 10.21
N ILE A 22 12.46 -7.35 10.59
CA ILE A 22 11.28 -7.64 9.76
C ILE A 22 10.84 -6.45 8.90
N ASP A 23 11.41 -5.25 9.13
CA ASP A 23 11.06 -4.01 8.44
C ASP A 23 11.11 -4.17 6.91
N ARG A 24 12.12 -4.89 6.37
CA ARG A 24 12.24 -5.13 4.93
C ARG A 24 11.06 -5.92 4.34
N ILE A 25 10.57 -6.94 5.05
CA ILE A 25 9.43 -7.75 4.60
C ILE A 25 8.16 -6.90 4.68
N LEU A 26 7.97 -6.19 5.78
CA LEU A 26 6.82 -5.32 5.98
C LEU A 26 6.77 -4.18 4.96
N ASP A 27 7.93 -3.65 4.53
CA ASP A 27 8.01 -2.62 3.51
C ASP A 27 7.58 -3.16 2.14
N MET A 28 8.04 -4.35 1.75
CA MET A 28 7.56 -5.00 0.51
C MET A 28 6.06 -5.24 0.52
N CYS A 29 5.51 -5.74 1.65
CA CYS A 29 4.06 -5.91 1.80
C CYS A 29 3.33 -4.57 1.64
N ARG A 30 3.86 -3.49 2.24
CA ARG A 30 3.31 -2.13 2.12
C ARG A 30 3.34 -1.63 0.66
N THR A 31 4.43 -1.87 -0.07
CA THR A 31 4.53 -1.48 -1.48
C THR A 31 3.46 -2.15 -2.33
N VAL A 32 3.25 -3.46 -2.16
CA VAL A 32 2.25 -4.21 -2.93
C VAL A 32 0.84 -3.68 -2.69
N VAL A 33 0.45 -3.49 -1.43
CA VAL A 33 -0.89 -2.99 -1.12
C VAL A 33 -1.10 -1.54 -1.58
N ASN A 34 -0.08 -0.69 -1.52
CA ASN A 34 -0.18 0.69 -2.01
C ASN A 34 -0.38 0.72 -3.54
N VAL A 35 0.44 -0.02 -4.30
CA VAL A 35 0.31 -0.09 -5.77
C VAL A 35 -1.04 -0.70 -6.18
N THR A 36 -1.49 -1.72 -5.46
CA THR A 36 -2.81 -2.34 -5.69
C THR A 36 -3.93 -1.36 -5.40
N GLY A 37 -3.83 -0.61 -4.29
CA GLY A 37 -4.79 0.42 -3.91
C GLY A 37 -4.87 1.54 -4.95
N ASP A 38 -3.73 2.00 -5.47
CA ASP A 38 -3.68 2.98 -6.55
C ASP A 38 -4.37 2.45 -7.81
N ALA A 39 -4.08 1.22 -8.24
CA ALA A 39 -4.71 0.61 -9.41
C ALA A 39 -6.24 0.46 -9.25
N VAL A 40 -6.70 0.03 -8.07
CA VAL A 40 -8.12 -0.06 -7.74
C VAL A 40 -8.77 1.33 -7.74
N GLY A 41 -8.14 2.30 -7.08
CA GLY A 41 -8.62 3.69 -7.03
C GLY A 41 -8.75 4.30 -8.41
N THR A 42 -7.72 4.17 -9.25
CA THR A 42 -7.74 4.60 -10.65
C THR A 42 -8.87 3.94 -11.43
N THR A 43 -9.08 2.63 -11.26
CA THR A 43 -10.17 1.90 -11.94
C THR A 43 -11.55 2.42 -11.52
N ILE A 44 -11.75 2.66 -10.21
CA ILE A 44 -13.01 3.21 -9.68
C ILE A 44 -13.28 4.59 -10.26
N VAL A 45 -12.29 5.48 -10.25
CA VAL A 45 -12.43 6.86 -10.77
C VAL A 45 -12.64 6.85 -12.28
N ALA A 46 -11.85 6.08 -13.04
CA ALA A 46 -12.02 5.97 -14.48
C ALA A 46 -13.42 5.45 -14.85
N ASN A 47 -13.98 4.52 -14.08
CA ASN A 47 -15.34 4.05 -14.29
C ASN A 47 -16.39 5.12 -13.94
N SER A 48 -16.20 5.92 -12.87
CA SER A 48 -17.13 7.00 -12.52
C SER A 48 -17.15 8.10 -13.58
N GLU A 49 -15.99 8.42 -14.16
CA GLU A 49 -15.84 9.44 -15.20
C GLU A 49 -16.14 8.93 -16.61
N LYS A 50 -16.53 7.65 -16.76
CA LYS A 50 -16.76 6.98 -18.06
C LYS A 50 -15.53 6.96 -18.99
N GLU A 51 -14.34 6.96 -18.40
CA GLU A 51 -13.04 6.89 -19.10
C GLU A 51 -12.45 5.47 -19.08
N LEU A 52 -13.06 4.53 -18.35
CA LEU A 52 -12.62 3.14 -18.32
C LEU A 52 -13.05 2.38 -19.58
N ASP A 53 -12.10 1.81 -20.32
CA ASP A 53 -12.39 0.85 -21.38
C ASP A 53 -12.86 -0.49 -20.79
N ILE A 54 -14.19 -0.65 -20.76
CA ILE A 54 -14.88 -1.83 -20.23
C ILE A 54 -14.61 -3.08 -21.08
N THR A 55 -14.39 -2.94 -22.38
CA THR A 55 -14.09 -4.07 -23.27
C THR A 55 -12.73 -4.66 -22.90
N THR A 56 -11.71 -3.80 -22.76
CA THR A 56 -10.39 -4.23 -22.31
C THR A 56 -10.41 -4.77 -20.87
N TYR A 57 -11.10 -4.09 -19.94
CA TYR A 57 -11.18 -4.50 -18.54
C TYR A 57 -11.81 -5.89 -18.34
N ASN A 58 -12.85 -6.22 -19.11
CA ASN A 58 -13.54 -7.52 -19.00
C ASN A 58 -12.88 -8.64 -19.82
N THR A 59 -11.83 -8.35 -20.58
CA THR A 59 -11.14 -9.38 -21.34
C THR A 59 -10.35 -10.28 -20.39
N LEU A 60 -10.70 -11.56 -20.35
CA LEU A 60 -9.94 -12.58 -19.64
C LEU A 60 -8.61 -12.82 -20.37
N ASN A 61 -7.56 -12.12 -19.94
CA ASN A 61 -6.19 -12.43 -20.31
C ASN A 61 -5.69 -13.58 -19.42
N VAL A 62 -6.19 -14.80 -19.68
CA VAL A 62 -5.65 -16.03 -19.09
C VAL A 62 -4.89 -16.79 -20.17
#